data_AF-A0A838KXB2-F1
#
_entry.id   AF-A0A838KXB2-F1
#
_cell.length_a   1.000
_cell.length_b   1.000
_cell.length_c   1.000
_cell.angle_alpha   90.00
_cell.angle_beta   90.00
_cell.angle_gamma   90.00
#
_symmetry.space_group_name_H-M   'P 1'
#
loop_
_entity.id
_entity.type
_entity.pdbx_description
1 polymer ?
#
loop_
_entity_poly.entity_id
_entity_poly.type
_entity_poly.pdbx_seq_one_letter_code
_entity_poly.pdbx_strand_id
1 'polypeptide(L)'
;ALFVVQVAIMSAAPALPGFLATLMEEPVRVATLAGWIIATGALAASLGSVIGGQLAARFGARKVIIWTLLLAGVSALPQAEVDSVALLWALRMVTGLFVGIAVPVANLAIRGAVHPRRQGEAFGVAATATSAGNAVGPAAGGLLASSFGFGAPFLVPGLCLAAVSAIIWGAPLLAVGYRTALRDH
;
A
#
# COMPACT_ATOMS: atom_id res chain seq x y z
N ALA A 1 -7.32 5.32 3.63
CA ALA A 1 -6.51 4.10 3.47
C ALA A 1 -6.22 3.80 2.00
N LEU A 2 -7.21 3.45 1.17
CA LEU A 2 -7.01 3.06 -0.23
C LEU A 2 -6.20 4.07 -1.06
N PHE A 3 -6.52 5.37 -0.98
CA PHE A 3 -5.74 6.42 -1.66
C PHE A 3 -4.24 6.36 -1.32
N VAL A 4 -3.90 6.35 -0.02
CA VAL A 4 -2.50 6.32 0.47
C VAL A 4 -1.80 5.04 0.04
N VAL A 5 -2.50 3.90 0.09
CA VAL A 5 -1.98 2.62 -0.40
C VAL A 5 -1.62 2.72 -1.88
N GLN A 6 -2.50 3.26 -2.72
CA GLN A 6 -2.22 3.39 -4.15
C GLN A 6 -1.11 4.38 -4.45
N VAL A 7 -1.06 5.52 -3.75
CA VAL A 7 0.06 6.45 -3.86
C VAL A 7 1.37 5.76 -3.52
N ALA A 8 1.40 4.97 -2.44
CA ALA A 8 2.60 4.27 -1.99
C ALA A 8 3.10 3.19 -2.97
N ILE A 9 2.18 2.44 -3.58
CA ILE A 9 2.54 1.48 -4.64
C ILE A 9 3.14 2.21 -5.83
N MET A 10 2.48 3.28 -6.25
CA MET A 10 2.74 3.91 -7.55
C MET A 10 3.87 4.93 -7.53
N SER A 11 4.25 5.46 -6.35
CA SER A 11 5.39 6.37 -6.20
C SER A 11 6.74 5.67 -6.35
N ALA A 12 6.82 4.41 -5.95
CA ALA A 12 8.06 3.65 -5.90
C ALA A 12 8.52 3.15 -7.28
N ALA A 13 7.59 2.94 -8.21
CA ALA A 13 7.86 2.37 -9.53
C ALA A 13 8.78 3.24 -10.43
N PRO A 14 8.51 4.54 -10.64
CA PRO A 14 9.37 5.36 -11.51
C PRO A 14 10.75 5.63 -10.93
N ALA A 15 10.89 5.62 -9.60
CA ALA A 15 12.16 5.91 -8.92
C ALA A 15 13.11 4.70 -8.87
N LEU A 16 12.59 3.48 -9.01
CA LEU A 16 13.37 2.25 -8.83
C LEU A 16 14.58 2.15 -9.79
N PRO A 17 14.45 2.41 -11.10
CA PRO A 17 15.62 2.36 -11.99
C PRO A 17 16.71 3.35 -11.58
N GLY A 18 16.32 4.56 -11.16
CA GLY A 18 17.25 5.57 -10.67
C GLY A 18 17.96 5.15 -9.39
N PHE A 19 17.23 4.55 -8.44
CA PHE A 19 17.83 3.99 -7.21
C PHE A 19 18.77 2.82 -7.49
N LEU A 20 18.43 1.95 -8.44
CA LEU A 20 19.33 0.85 -8.83
C LEU A 20 20.60 1.36 -9.51
N ALA A 21 20.51 2.44 -10.29
CA ALA A 21 21.67 3.07 -10.91
C ALA A 21 22.64 3.69 -9.89
N THR A 22 22.21 3.99 -8.65
CA THR A 22 23.13 4.39 -7.58
C THR A 22 23.83 3.21 -6.92
N LEU A 23 23.31 2.00 -7.09
CA LEU A 23 23.85 0.76 -6.50
C LEU A 23 24.66 -0.09 -7.50
N MET A 24 24.64 0.26 -8.78
CA MET A 24 25.18 -0.56 -9.86
C MET A 24 25.83 0.29 -10.94
N GLU A 25 26.97 -0.16 -11.46
CA GLU A 25 27.72 0.54 -12.51
C GLU A 25 27.24 0.19 -13.95
N GLU A 26 26.42 -0.85 -14.13
CA GLU A 26 26.01 -1.38 -15.44
C GLU A 26 24.58 -0.97 -15.86
N PRO A 27 24.40 0.02 -16.76
CA PRO A 27 23.08 0.60 -17.06
C PRO A 27 22.11 -0.38 -17.72
N VAL A 28 22.60 -1.31 -18.55
CA VAL A 28 21.76 -2.30 -19.24
C VAL A 28 21.14 -3.29 -18.25
N ARG A 29 21.86 -3.63 -17.17
CA ARG A 29 21.35 -4.51 -16.12
C ARG A 29 20.32 -3.83 -15.22
N VAL A 30 20.41 -2.51 -15.04
CA VAL A 30 19.48 -1.72 -14.22
C VAL A 30 18.04 -1.87 -14.69
N ALA A 31 17.76 -1.63 -15.99
CA ALA A 31 16.40 -1.70 -16.51
C ALA A 31 15.80 -3.11 -16.41
N THR A 32 16.59 -4.13 -16.75
CA THR A 32 16.19 -5.54 -16.66
C THR A 32 15.89 -5.94 -15.21
N LEU A 33 16.75 -5.58 -14.26
CA LEU A 33 16.55 -5.88 -12.84
C LEU A 33 15.37 -5.11 -12.25
N ALA A 34 15.18 -3.83 -12.61
CA ALA A 34 13.99 -3.08 -12.22
C ALA A 34 12.71 -3.79 -12.68
N GLY A 35 12.69 -4.29 -13.92
CA GLY A 35 11.59 -5.08 -14.48
C GLY A 35 11.31 -6.33 -13.65
N TRP A 36 12.33 -7.10 -13.30
CA TRP A 36 12.20 -8.29 -12.46
C TRP A 36 11.68 -7.99 -11.06
N ILE A 37 12.20 -6.92 -10.44
CA ILE A 37 11.78 -6.47 -9.11
C ILE A 37 10.32 -6.03 -9.12
N ILE A 38 9.88 -5.31 -10.16
CA ILE A 38 8.48 -4.90 -10.32
C ILE A 38 7.58 -6.12 -10.54
N ALA A 39 7.98 -7.05 -11.42
CA ALA A 39 7.20 -8.25 -11.72
C ALA A 39 7.03 -9.16 -10.49
N THR A 40 8.12 -9.44 -9.78
CA THR A 40 8.08 -10.25 -8.55
C THR A 40 7.36 -9.54 -7.41
N GLY A 41 7.44 -8.21 -7.33
CA GLY A 41 6.61 -7.41 -6.43
C GLY A 41 5.12 -7.52 -6.73
N ALA A 42 4.73 -7.49 -8.01
CA ALA A 42 3.35 -7.69 -8.43
C ALA A 42 2.85 -9.12 -8.14
N LEU A 43 3.71 -10.13 -8.32
CA LEU A 43 3.41 -11.51 -7.91
C LEU A 43 3.19 -11.61 -6.40
N ALA A 44 4.05 -10.99 -5.59
CA ALA A 44 3.90 -10.96 -4.14
C ALA A 44 2.58 -10.26 -3.74
N ALA A 45 2.23 -9.15 -4.38
CA ALA A 45 0.97 -8.46 -4.15
C ALA A 45 -0.25 -9.33 -4.54
N SER A 46 -0.17 -10.06 -5.65
CA SER A 46 -1.19 -11.01 -6.07
C SER A 46 -1.40 -12.12 -5.04
N LEU A 47 -0.32 -12.72 -4.52
CA LEU A 47 -0.38 -13.70 -3.43
C LEU A 47 -1.00 -13.08 -2.17
N GLY A 48 -0.60 -11.87 -1.82
CA GLY A 48 -1.18 -11.11 -0.71
C GLY A 48 -2.69 -10.94 -0.85
N SER A 49 -3.18 -10.72 -2.06
CA SER A 49 -4.62 -10.54 -2.29
C SER A 49 -5.44 -11.79 -1.96
N VAL A 50 -4.92 -12.98 -2.25
CA VAL A 50 -5.54 -14.27 -1.93
C VAL A 50 -5.50 -14.52 -0.42
N ILE A 51 -4.35 -14.28 0.20
CA ILE A 51 -4.14 -14.47 1.65
C ILE A 51 -5.04 -13.51 2.45
N GLY A 52 -5.24 -12.29 1.96
CA GLY A 52 -5.97 -11.24 2.67
C GLY A 52 -7.41 -11.62 3.02
N GLY A 53 -8.13 -12.30 2.13
CA GLY A 53 -9.49 -12.76 2.40
C GLY A 53 -9.57 -13.74 3.58
N GLN A 54 -8.63 -14.69 3.65
CA GLN A 54 -8.55 -15.68 4.71
C GLN A 54 -8.15 -15.03 6.05
N LEU A 55 -7.16 -14.13 6.04
CA LEU A 55 -6.77 -13.39 7.23
C LEU A 55 -7.91 -12.53 7.76
N ALA A 56 -8.65 -11.85 6.89
CA ALA A 56 -9.76 -11.00 7.30
C ALA A 56 -10.94 -11.79 7.85
N ALA A 57 -11.21 -12.99 7.33
CA ALA A 57 -12.20 -13.89 7.91
C ALA A 57 -11.82 -14.35 9.32
N ARG A 58 -10.51 -14.59 9.57
CA ARG A 58 -10.01 -15.07 10.88
C ARG A 58 -9.84 -13.99 11.93
N PHE A 59 -9.30 -12.83 11.55
CA PHE A 59 -8.89 -11.78 12.49
C PHE A 59 -9.75 -10.50 12.42
N GLY A 60 -10.65 -10.42 11.44
CA GLY A 60 -11.45 -9.24 11.16
C GLY A 60 -10.71 -8.21 10.29
N ALA A 61 -11.44 -7.61 9.34
CA ALA A 61 -10.86 -6.73 8.33
C ALA A 61 -10.09 -5.54 8.91
N ARG A 62 -10.59 -4.91 9.99
CA ARG A 62 -9.92 -3.76 10.62
C ARG A 62 -8.53 -4.11 11.15
N LYS A 63 -8.40 -5.20 11.91
CA LYS A 63 -7.11 -5.62 12.49
C LYS A 63 -6.12 -5.97 11.39
N VAL A 64 -6.57 -6.68 10.35
CA VAL A 64 -5.71 -7.06 9.22
C VAL A 64 -5.21 -5.83 8.48
N ILE A 65 -6.05 -4.83 8.20
CA ILE A 65 -5.63 -3.58 7.55
C ILE A 65 -4.57 -2.86 8.38
N ILE A 66 -4.78 -2.71 9.70
CA ILE A 66 -3.80 -2.04 10.57
C ILE A 66 -2.44 -2.74 10.46
N TRP A 67 -2.41 -4.06 10.66
CA TRP A 67 -1.15 -4.80 10.67
C TRP A 67 -0.46 -4.79 9.31
N THR A 68 -1.21 -4.95 8.21
CA THR A 68 -0.59 -4.98 6.88
C THR A 68 -0.07 -3.60 6.47
N LEU A 69 -0.76 -2.52 6.82
CA LEU A 69 -0.26 -1.16 6.59
C LEU A 69 1.00 -0.87 7.43
N LEU A 70 1.03 -1.31 8.69
CA LEU A 70 2.20 -1.14 9.55
C LEU A 70 3.39 -1.92 9.00
N LEU A 71 3.20 -3.20 8.66
CA LEU A 71 4.26 -4.06 8.14
C LEU A 71 4.74 -3.61 6.75
N ALA A 72 3.84 -3.15 5.88
CA ALA A 72 4.21 -2.51 4.62
C ALA A 72 5.04 -1.23 4.86
N GLY A 73 4.60 -0.37 5.79
CA GLY A 73 5.35 0.83 6.16
C GLY A 73 6.75 0.50 6.67
N VAL A 74 6.85 -0.37 7.68
CA VAL A 74 8.12 -0.79 8.31
C VAL A 74 9.06 -1.46 7.31
N SER A 75 8.56 -2.26 6.37
CA SER A 75 9.38 -2.89 5.32
C SER A 75 9.80 -1.92 4.20
N ALA A 76 9.09 -0.80 4.04
CA ALA A 76 9.44 0.25 3.08
C ALA A 76 10.54 1.18 3.61
N LEU A 77 10.58 1.49 4.91
CA LEU A 77 11.56 2.41 5.51
C LEU A 77 13.03 2.04 5.21
N PRO A 78 13.50 0.79 5.43
CA PRO A 78 14.90 0.45 5.19
C PRO A 78 15.29 0.45 3.71
N GLN A 79 14.34 0.47 2.77
CA GLN A 79 14.65 0.53 1.34
C GLN A 79 15.25 1.88 0.92
N ALA A 80 15.08 2.94 1.73
CA ALA A 80 15.60 4.26 1.41
C ALA A 80 17.14 4.35 1.47
N GLU A 81 17.76 3.52 2.30
CA GLU A 81 19.19 3.57 2.65
C GLU A 81 19.86 2.19 2.44
N VAL A 82 19.34 1.38 1.50
CA VAL A 82 19.85 0.03 1.28
C VAL A 82 20.98 0.02 0.25
N ASP A 83 22.13 -0.56 0.63
CA ASP A 83 23.31 -0.66 -0.23
C ASP A 83 23.34 -1.93 -1.11
N SER A 84 22.35 -2.81 -0.96
CA SER A 84 22.29 -4.11 -1.66
C SER A 84 21.04 -4.27 -2.49
N VAL A 85 21.23 -4.53 -3.79
CA VAL A 85 20.15 -4.83 -4.73
C VAL A 85 19.32 -6.04 -4.28
N ALA A 86 19.97 -7.08 -3.74
CA ALA A 86 19.29 -8.28 -3.28
C ALA A 86 18.38 -7.97 -2.06
N LEU A 87 18.86 -7.16 -1.12
CA LEU A 87 18.08 -6.74 0.03
C LEU A 87 16.92 -5.81 -0.37
N LEU A 88 17.16 -4.85 -1.26
CA LEU A 88 16.12 -4.01 -1.84
C LEU A 88 15.01 -4.84 -2.49
N TRP A 89 15.40 -5.85 -3.27
CA TRP A 89 14.48 -6.77 -3.93
C TRP A 89 13.63 -7.52 -2.89
N ALA A 90 14.25 -8.13 -1.89
CA ALA A 90 13.54 -8.85 -0.84
C ALA A 90 12.54 -7.94 -0.09
N LEU A 91 12.99 -6.75 0.32
CA LEU A 91 12.14 -5.77 1.01
C LEU A 91 10.96 -5.30 0.15
N ARG A 92 11.16 -5.13 -1.16
CA ARG A 92 10.08 -4.81 -2.10
C ARG A 92 9.05 -5.92 -2.22
N MET A 93 9.48 -7.18 -2.27
CA MET A 93 8.55 -8.31 -2.30
C MET A 93 7.73 -8.36 -1.00
N VAL A 94 8.37 -8.16 0.14
CA VAL A 94 7.68 -8.10 1.45
C VAL A 94 6.67 -6.95 1.49
N THR A 95 7.06 -5.76 1.05
CA THR A 95 6.16 -4.59 0.97
C THR A 95 4.99 -4.88 0.02
N GLY A 96 5.28 -5.41 -1.16
CA GLY A 96 4.28 -5.78 -2.17
C GLY A 96 3.26 -6.78 -1.62
N LEU A 97 3.71 -7.80 -0.90
CA LEU A 97 2.85 -8.77 -0.23
C LEU A 97 1.86 -8.10 0.73
N PHE A 98 2.35 -7.27 1.65
CA PHE A 98 1.50 -6.63 2.66
C PHE A 98 0.54 -5.60 2.06
N VAL A 99 0.99 -4.84 1.07
CA VAL A 99 0.13 -3.92 0.34
C VAL A 99 -0.94 -4.68 -0.47
N GLY A 100 -0.57 -5.81 -1.07
CA GLY A 100 -1.48 -6.71 -1.79
C GLY A 100 -2.60 -7.27 -0.91
N ILE A 101 -2.34 -7.46 0.39
CA ILE A 101 -3.37 -7.81 1.38
C ILE A 101 -4.33 -6.63 1.64
N ALA A 102 -3.81 -5.40 1.73
CA ALA A 102 -4.57 -4.25 2.21
C ALA A 102 -5.80 -3.91 1.34
N VAL A 103 -5.66 -3.97 0.02
CA VAL A 103 -6.71 -3.57 -0.94
C VAL A 103 -7.98 -4.46 -0.85
N PRO A 104 -7.91 -5.79 -1.01
CA PRO A 104 -9.11 -6.63 -0.94
C PRO A 104 -9.74 -6.63 0.46
N VAL A 105 -8.93 -6.52 1.52
CA VAL A 105 -9.45 -6.43 2.89
C VAL A 105 -10.14 -5.10 3.14
N ALA A 106 -9.65 -4.00 2.58
CA ALA A 106 -10.35 -2.71 2.62
C ALA A 106 -11.69 -2.77 1.88
N ASN A 107 -11.76 -3.44 0.72
CA ASN A 107 -13.02 -3.65 0.00
C ASN A 107 -14.01 -4.52 0.80
N LEU A 108 -13.52 -5.54 1.50
CA LEU A 108 -14.34 -6.35 2.41
C LEU A 108 -14.87 -5.50 3.58
N ALA A 109 -14.03 -4.63 4.16
CA ALA A 109 -14.43 -3.72 5.23
C ALA A 109 -15.52 -2.75 4.76
N ILE A 110 -15.38 -2.16 3.56
CA ILE A 110 -16.40 -1.31 2.94
C ILE A 110 -17.70 -2.09 2.81
N ARG A 111 -17.68 -3.27 2.17
CA ARG A 111 -18.87 -4.11 1.98
C ARG A 111 -19.62 -4.40 3.29
N GLY A 112 -18.89 -4.69 4.37
CA GLY A 112 -19.47 -4.97 5.69
C GLY A 112 -20.03 -3.74 6.40
N ALA A 113 -19.47 -2.56 6.15
CA ALA A 113 -19.86 -1.32 6.82
C ALA A 113 -21.14 -0.69 6.24
N VAL A 114 -21.35 -0.76 4.93
CA VAL A 114 -22.50 -0.14 4.25
C VAL A 114 -23.69 -1.08 4.03
N HIS A 115 -24.89 -0.50 4.04
CA HIS A 115 -26.13 -1.18 3.65
C HIS A 115 -26.07 -1.57 2.15
N PRO A 116 -26.61 -2.73 1.73
CA PRO A 116 -26.54 -3.20 0.34
C PRO A 116 -26.94 -2.18 -0.73
N ARG A 117 -28.00 -1.39 -0.48
CA ARG A 117 -28.48 -0.32 -1.39
C ARG A 117 -27.48 0.82 -1.63
N ARG A 118 -26.49 1.01 -0.74
CA ARG A 118 -25.48 2.08 -0.82
C ARG A 118 -24.09 1.55 -1.18
N GLN A 119 -23.95 0.26 -1.47
CA GLN A 119 -22.65 -0.32 -1.81
C GLN A 119 -22.10 0.27 -3.11
N GLY A 120 -22.95 0.57 -4.10
CA GLY A 120 -22.51 1.25 -5.33
C GLY A 120 -21.86 2.62 -5.08
N GLU A 121 -22.48 3.44 -4.22
CA GLU A 121 -21.93 4.75 -3.80
C GLU A 121 -20.59 4.58 -3.10
N ALA A 122 -20.50 3.66 -2.12
CA ALA A 122 -19.29 3.44 -1.36
C ALA A 122 -18.13 2.89 -2.20
N PHE A 123 -18.40 1.93 -3.10
CA PHE A 123 -17.41 1.43 -4.05
C PHE A 123 -17.04 2.48 -5.10
N GLY A 124 -17.97 3.36 -5.48
CA GLY A 124 -17.67 4.52 -6.32
C GLY A 124 -16.61 5.42 -5.67
N VAL A 125 -16.81 5.83 -4.41
CA VAL A 125 -15.84 6.63 -3.66
C VAL A 125 -14.49 5.89 -3.53
N ALA A 126 -14.51 4.60 -3.24
CA ALA A 126 -13.30 3.78 -3.16
C ALA A 126 -12.55 3.69 -4.48
N ALA A 127 -13.26 3.53 -5.60
CA ALA A 127 -12.68 3.51 -6.94
C ALA A 127 -12.08 4.87 -7.29
N THR A 128 -12.77 5.99 -7.00
CA THR A 128 -12.23 7.34 -7.21
C THR A 128 -10.95 7.56 -6.40
N ALA A 129 -10.94 7.18 -5.13
CA ALA A 129 -9.75 7.26 -4.28
C ALA A 129 -8.59 6.43 -4.83
N THR A 130 -8.88 5.25 -5.38
CA THR A 130 -7.88 4.35 -5.99
C THR A 130 -7.29 4.97 -7.26
N SER A 131 -8.15 5.44 -8.16
CA SER A 131 -7.73 6.08 -9.42
C SER A 131 -6.95 7.36 -9.18
N ALA A 132 -7.38 8.19 -8.23
CA ALA A 132 -6.65 9.40 -7.84
C ALA A 132 -5.25 9.07 -7.30
N GLY A 133 -5.14 8.03 -6.46
CA GLY A 133 -3.84 7.58 -5.95
C GLY A 133 -2.93 7.05 -7.06
N ASN A 134 -3.49 6.32 -8.04
CA ASN A 134 -2.74 5.85 -9.20
C ASN A 134 -2.25 6.99 -10.10
N ALA A 135 -3.03 8.06 -10.24
CA ALA A 135 -2.64 9.23 -11.02
C ALA A 135 -1.57 10.07 -10.31
N VAL A 136 -1.73 10.30 -9.00
CA VAL A 136 -0.84 11.15 -8.20
C VAL A 136 0.47 10.43 -7.85
N GLY A 137 0.42 9.11 -7.64
CA GLY A 137 1.55 8.32 -7.15
C GLY A 137 2.84 8.50 -7.96
N PRO A 138 2.86 8.26 -9.28
CA PRO A 138 4.08 8.35 -10.07
C PRO A 138 4.67 9.76 -10.09
N ALA A 139 3.83 10.79 -10.19
CA ALA A 139 4.24 12.18 -10.14
C ALA A 139 4.86 12.54 -8.78
N ALA A 140 4.21 12.12 -7.68
CA ALA A 140 4.74 12.31 -6.33
C ALA A 140 6.06 11.57 -6.13
N GLY A 141 6.18 10.34 -6.63
CA GLY A 141 7.41 9.55 -6.59
C GLY A 141 8.56 10.20 -7.36
N GLY A 142 8.30 10.67 -8.59
CA GLY A 142 9.28 11.40 -9.38
C GLY A 142 9.74 12.69 -8.70
N LEU A 143 8.81 13.45 -8.13
CA LEU A 143 9.11 14.71 -7.45
C LEU A 143 9.91 14.50 -6.15
N LEU A 144 9.59 13.45 -5.39
CA LEU A 144 10.37 13.03 -4.22
C LEU A 144 11.78 12.63 -4.62
N ALA A 145 11.93 11.84 -5.69
CA ALA A 145 13.22 11.40 -6.19
C ALA A 145 14.10 12.60 -6.62
N SER A 146 13.52 13.56 -7.35
CA SER A 146 14.27 14.72 -7.86
C SER A 146 14.62 15.73 -6.77
N SER A 147 13.79 15.87 -5.74
CA SER A 147 13.97 16.91 -4.69
C SER A 147 14.73 16.40 -3.47
N PHE A 148 14.58 15.12 -3.12
CA PHE A 148 15.10 14.54 -1.87
C PHE A 148 15.93 13.26 -2.09
N GLY A 149 16.21 12.90 -3.35
CA GLY A 149 17.00 11.72 -3.72
C GLY A 149 16.16 10.45 -3.89
N PHE A 150 16.75 9.45 -4.53
CA PHE A 150 16.04 8.23 -4.95
C PHE A 150 15.53 7.35 -3.80
N GLY A 151 16.00 7.56 -2.56
CA GLY A 151 15.49 6.87 -1.36
C GLY A 151 14.14 7.40 -0.86
N ALA A 152 13.86 8.69 -1.09
CA ALA A 152 12.66 9.36 -0.57
C ALA A 152 11.31 8.73 -1.05
N PRO A 153 11.19 8.23 -2.30
CA PRO A 153 10.01 7.50 -2.78
C PRO A 153 9.74 6.16 -2.08
N PHE A 154 10.62 5.69 -1.19
CA PHE A 154 10.37 4.55 -0.29
C PHE A 154 10.04 5.03 1.12
N LEU A 155 10.82 5.98 1.61
CA LEU A 155 10.71 6.52 2.97
C LEU A 155 9.36 7.19 3.20
N VAL A 156 8.99 8.18 2.37
CA VAL A 156 7.79 9.00 2.57
C VAL A 156 6.52 8.14 2.50
N PRO A 157 6.33 7.28 1.48
CA PRO A 157 5.20 6.37 1.48
C PRO A 157 5.19 5.38 2.65
N GLY A 158 6.35 4.87 3.06
CA GLY A 158 6.47 3.99 4.22
C GLY A 158 5.97 4.65 5.50
N LEU A 159 6.37 5.90 5.74
CA LEU A 159 5.88 6.72 6.85
C LEU A 159 4.37 6.99 6.75
N CYS A 160 3.86 7.31 5.56
CA CYS A 160 2.43 7.51 5.33
C CYS A 160 1.60 6.25 5.63
N LEU A 161 2.07 5.07 5.24
CA LEU A 161 1.41 3.80 5.53
C LEU A 161 1.37 3.52 7.03
N ALA A 162 2.50 3.72 7.74
CA ALA A 162 2.58 3.57 9.19
C ALA A 162 1.68 4.58 9.92
N ALA A 163 1.64 5.83 9.46
CA ALA A 163 0.78 6.87 10.03
C ALA A 163 -0.71 6.54 9.84
N VAL A 164 -1.12 6.10 8.65
CA VAL A 164 -2.50 5.65 8.42
C VAL A 164 -2.85 4.46 9.31
N SER A 165 -1.93 3.51 9.50
CA SER A 165 -2.12 2.41 10.44
C SER A 165 -2.39 2.90 11.87
N ALA A 166 -1.56 3.84 12.36
CA ALA A 166 -1.72 4.44 13.68
C ALA A 166 -3.04 5.20 13.84
N ILE A 167 -3.47 5.95 12.81
CA ILE A 167 -4.76 6.66 12.79
C ILE A 167 -5.93 5.66 12.89
N ILE A 168 -5.88 4.57 12.11
CA ILE A 168 -6.95 3.54 12.14
C ILE A 168 -6.95 2.80 13.49
N TRP A 169 -5.79 2.60 14.12
CA TRP A 169 -5.70 2.04 15.46
C TRP A 169 -6.33 2.95 16.50
N GLY A 170 -6.00 4.25 16.48
CA GLY A 170 -6.44 5.24 17.46
C GLY A 170 -7.89 5.69 17.32
N ALA A 171 -8.53 5.51 16.16
CA ALA A 171 -9.93 5.91 15.95
C ALA A 171 -10.90 5.13 16.87
N PRO A 172 -11.56 5.77 17.86
CA PRO A 172 -12.49 5.08 18.75
C PRO A 172 -13.71 4.55 17.98
N LEU A 173 -14.28 3.42 18.43
CA LEU A 173 -15.40 2.69 17.81
C LEU A 173 -16.74 3.47 17.67
N LEU A 174 -16.76 4.77 18.00
CA LEU A 174 -17.96 5.57 18.18
C LEU A 174 -18.79 5.84 16.91
N ALA A 175 -18.33 5.42 15.72
CA ALA A 175 -19.11 5.49 14.49
C ALA A 175 -19.94 4.22 14.17
N VAL A 176 -19.77 3.12 14.92
CA VAL A 176 -20.57 1.89 14.73
C VAL A 176 -21.84 1.88 15.60
N GLY A 177 -21.94 2.78 16.59
CA GLY A 177 -23.11 2.98 17.44
C GLY A 177 -24.37 3.50 16.72
N TYR A 178 -24.29 3.84 15.44
CA TYR A 178 -25.47 4.26 14.67
C TYR A 178 -26.34 3.08 14.19
N ARG A 179 -25.84 1.83 14.26
CA ARG A 179 -26.60 0.63 13.85
C ARG A 179 -27.59 0.11 14.89
N THR A 180 -27.55 0.59 16.12
CA THR A 180 -28.55 0.26 17.15
C THR A 180 -29.69 1.28 17.23
N ALA A 181 -29.51 2.52 16.73
CA ALA A 181 -30.53 3.56 16.83
C ALA A 181 -31.62 3.52 15.72
N LEU A 182 -31.43 2.72 14.67
CA LEU A 182 -32.40 2.57 13.56
C LEU A 182 -33.06 1.18 13.51
N ARG A 183 -32.88 0.37 14.56
CA ARG A 183 -33.60 -0.91 14.68
C ARG A 183 -34.95 -0.75 15.41
N ASP A 184 -35.20 0.42 15.98
CA ASP A 184 -36.39 0.74 16.79
C ASP A 184 -37.30 1.84 16.18
N HIS A 185 -37.10 2.21 14.91
CA HIS A 185 -37.99 3.13 14.19
C HIS A 185 -38.30 2.66 12.77
#